data_AF-A0A0B2QGW3-F1
#
_entry.id   AF-A0A0B2QGW3-F1
#
_cell.length_a   1.000
_cell.length_b   1.000
_cell.length_c   1.000
_cell.angle_alpha   90.00
_cell.angle_beta   90.00
_cell.angle_gamma   90.00
#
_symmetry.space_group_name_H-M   'P 1'
#
loop_
_entity.id
_entity.type
_entity.pdbx_description
1 polymer ?
#
loop_
_entity_poly.entity_id
_entity_poly.type
_entity_poly.pdbx_seq_one_letter_code
_entity_poly.pdbx_strand_id
1 'polypeptide(L)'
;MFEQDTIVIPKETAWFGYYPNGALHPVVPVQQTELYIDDWIGLRALDEAGKVKFVNVSGDHLDISRSDMKTYIVPYLTDEASIVPRPKLKHSSGWISSIWSSLAEMFGLNEDLEVLSNDI
;
A
#
# COMPACT_ATOMS: atom_id res chain seq x y z
N MET A 1 0.72 -4.28 -17.48
CA MET A 1 1.58 -5.06 -18.37
C MET A 1 2.35 -4.09 -19.27
N PHE A 2 3.58 -4.45 -19.63
CA PHE A 2 4.39 -3.69 -20.57
C PHE A 2 3.95 -4.06 -21.99
N GLU A 3 3.58 -3.06 -22.79
CA GLU A 3 2.96 -3.30 -24.10
C GLU A 3 3.91 -3.98 -25.09
N GLN A 4 5.21 -3.72 -24.98
CA GLN A 4 6.26 -4.25 -25.85
C GLN A 4 7.20 -5.22 -25.12
N ASP A 5 6.75 -5.87 -24.03
CA ASP A 5 7.58 -6.82 -23.27
C ASP A 5 8.13 -7.96 -24.16
N THR A 6 9.45 -8.11 -24.18
CA THR A 6 10.17 -9.15 -24.93
C THR A 6 10.77 -10.25 -24.03
N ILE A 7 10.64 -10.11 -22.71
CA ILE A 7 11.24 -11.02 -21.72
C ILE A 7 10.20 -11.99 -21.17
N VAL A 8 9.01 -11.49 -20.85
CA VAL A 8 7.92 -12.29 -20.28
C VAL A 8 7.00 -12.76 -21.40
N ILE A 9 6.95 -14.08 -21.65
CA ILE A 9 6.21 -14.68 -22.77
C ILE A 9 5.23 -15.75 -22.25
N PRO A 10 3.91 -15.61 -22.49
CA PRO A 10 3.23 -14.45 -23.06
C PRO A 10 3.21 -13.28 -22.04
N LYS A 11 3.24 -12.04 -22.52
CA LYS A 11 3.25 -10.85 -21.64
C LYS A 11 2.00 -10.75 -20.77
N GLU A 12 0.90 -11.36 -21.20
CA GLU A 12 -0.37 -11.46 -20.48
C GLU A 12 -0.25 -12.23 -19.15
N THR A 13 0.83 -13.01 -18.94
CA THR A 13 1.14 -13.61 -17.63
C THR A 13 1.27 -12.57 -16.52
N ALA A 14 1.70 -11.34 -16.84
CA ALA A 14 1.73 -10.22 -15.89
C ALA A 14 0.34 -9.87 -15.33
N TRP A 15 -0.72 -10.35 -15.98
CA TRP A 15 -2.12 -10.16 -15.61
C TRP A 15 -2.86 -11.50 -15.43
N PHE A 16 -2.15 -12.58 -15.12
CA PHE A 16 -2.72 -13.92 -14.93
C PHE A 16 -3.41 -14.52 -16.18
N GLY A 17 -3.18 -13.96 -17.37
CA GLY A 17 -3.52 -14.60 -18.64
C GLY A 17 -2.46 -15.62 -19.05
N TYR A 18 -2.85 -16.62 -19.83
CA TYR A 18 -1.89 -17.63 -20.31
C TYR A 18 -2.32 -18.27 -21.62
N TYR A 19 -1.47 -19.13 -22.17
CA TYR A 19 -1.83 -20.01 -23.26
C TYR A 19 -2.85 -21.08 -22.81
N PRO A 20 -3.71 -21.56 -23.74
CA PRO A 20 -4.63 -22.66 -23.45
C PRO A 20 -3.86 -23.97 -23.24
N ASN A 21 -4.50 -24.92 -22.55
CA ASN A 21 -3.91 -26.24 -22.33
C ASN A 21 -3.57 -26.93 -23.67
N GLY A 22 -2.30 -27.27 -23.86
CA GLY A 22 -1.83 -28.02 -25.03
C GLY A 22 -1.64 -27.21 -26.31
N ALA A 23 -1.81 -25.88 -26.29
CA ALA A 23 -1.52 -25.02 -27.44
C ALA A 23 -0.83 -23.73 -27.01
N LEU A 24 -0.12 -23.08 -27.93
CA LEU A 24 0.58 -21.81 -27.67
C LEU A 24 -0.19 -20.59 -28.19
N HIS A 25 -1.35 -20.77 -28.83
CA HIS A 25 -2.18 -19.68 -29.33
C HIS A 25 -3.66 -20.09 -29.42
N PRO A 26 -4.60 -19.12 -29.35
CA PRO A 26 -4.39 -17.72 -28.96
C PRO A 26 -4.17 -17.60 -27.44
N VAL A 27 -3.63 -16.47 -26.97
CA VAL A 27 -3.55 -16.20 -25.52
C VAL A 27 -4.94 -16.03 -24.93
N VAL A 28 -5.20 -16.65 -23.78
CA VAL A 28 -6.45 -16.56 -23.03
C VAL A 28 -6.34 -15.46 -21.97
N PRO A 29 -7.21 -14.43 -21.99
CA PRO A 29 -7.24 -13.42 -20.95
C PRO A 29 -7.71 -14.03 -19.62
N VAL A 30 -7.27 -13.47 -18.49
CA VAL A 30 -7.56 -14.03 -17.16
C VAL A 30 -9.05 -14.28 -16.92
N GLN A 31 -9.94 -13.41 -17.40
CA GLN A 31 -11.40 -13.53 -17.21
C GLN A 31 -12.02 -14.78 -17.86
N GLN A 32 -11.30 -15.45 -18.77
CA GLN A 32 -11.74 -16.68 -19.44
C GLN A 32 -11.09 -17.95 -18.86
N THR A 33 -10.20 -17.80 -17.88
CA THR A 33 -9.49 -18.94 -17.26
C THR A 33 -10.33 -19.60 -16.17
N GLU A 34 -10.13 -20.90 -15.93
CA GLU A 34 -10.77 -21.62 -14.80
C GLU A 34 -10.40 -20.99 -13.46
N LEU A 35 -9.15 -20.53 -13.30
CA LEU A 35 -8.68 -19.82 -12.09
C LEU A 35 -9.56 -18.62 -11.72
N TYR A 36 -10.02 -17.86 -12.72
CA TYR A 36 -10.90 -16.71 -12.52
C TYR A 36 -12.37 -17.13 -12.41
N ILE A 37 -12.85 -18.01 -13.29
CA ILE A 37 -14.26 -18.43 -13.34
C ILE A 37 -14.66 -19.17 -12.07
N ASP A 38 -13.80 -20.03 -11.54
CA ASP A 38 -14.04 -20.78 -10.32
C ASP A 38 -13.47 -20.07 -9.08
N ASP A 39 -12.88 -18.90 -9.27
CA ASP A 39 -12.37 -17.99 -8.24
C ASP A 39 -11.40 -18.65 -7.25
N TRP A 40 -10.49 -19.50 -7.76
CA TRP A 40 -9.61 -20.36 -6.95
C TRP A 40 -8.78 -19.60 -5.90
N ILE A 41 -8.41 -18.36 -6.21
CA ILE A 41 -7.58 -17.51 -5.35
C ILE A 41 -8.30 -16.22 -4.92
N GLY A 42 -9.60 -16.10 -5.17
CA GLY A 42 -10.37 -14.88 -4.92
C GLY A 42 -10.14 -13.75 -5.94
N LEU A 43 -9.50 -14.03 -7.08
CA LEU A 43 -9.16 -13.00 -8.07
C LEU A 43 -10.40 -12.36 -8.69
N ARG A 44 -11.45 -13.13 -8.99
CA ARG A 44 -12.71 -12.59 -9.53
C ARG A 44 -13.40 -11.73 -8.48
N ALA A 45 -13.49 -12.21 -7.24
CA ALA A 45 -14.10 -11.44 -6.16
C ALA A 45 -13.36 -10.10 -5.92
N LEU A 46 -12.03 -10.07 -6.03
CA LEU A 46 -11.25 -8.84 -5.93
C LEU A 46 -11.48 -7.92 -7.13
N ASP A 47 -11.55 -8.45 -8.35
CA ASP A 47 -11.79 -7.67 -9.57
C ASP A 47 -13.19 -7.04 -9.54
N GLU A 48 -14.22 -7.83 -9.25
CA GLU A 48 -15.62 -7.37 -9.12
C GLU A 48 -15.79 -6.34 -7.99
N ALA A 49 -15.02 -6.46 -6.90
CA ALA A 49 -14.98 -5.46 -5.83
C ALA A 49 -14.15 -4.22 -6.18
N GLY A 50 -13.58 -4.14 -7.39
CA GLY A 50 -12.77 -3.02 -7.86
C GLY A 50 -11.39 -2.92 -7.21
N LYS A 51 -10.91 -3.99 -6.57
CA LYS A 51 -9.62 -4.06 -5.85
C LYS A 51 -8.45 -4.50 -6.74
N VAL A 52 -8.72 -4.94 -7.97
CA VAL A 52 -7.70 -5.22 -8.98
C VAL A 52 -7.67 -4.09 -10.00
N LYS A 53 -6.47 -3.72 -10.46
CA LYS A 53 -6.27 -2.76 -11.56
C LYS A 53 -5.37 -3.37 -12.62
N PHE A 54 -5.93 -3.57 -13.81
CA PHE A 54 -5.18 -3.98 -14.99
C PHE A 54 -4.67 -2.74 -15.72
N VAL A 55 -3.45 -2.30 -15.38
CA VAL A 55 -2.80 -1.10 -15.97
C VAL A 55 -1.77 -1.49 -17.02
N ASN A 56 -1.88 -0.92 -18.22
CA ASN A 56 -0.85 -1.02 -19.26
C ASN A 56 0.01 0.23 -19.31
N VAL A 57 1.28 0.02 -19.64
CA VAL A 57 2.25 1.09 -19.87
C VAL A 57 3.06 0.77 -21.12
N SER A 58 3.45 1.81 -21.85
CA SER A 58 4.38 1.67 -22.97
C SER A 58 5.78 1.34 -22.43
N GLY A 59 6.52 0.50 -23.15
CA GLY A 59 7.88 0.07 -22.82
C GLY A 59 8.08 -1.43 -22.98
N ASP A 60 9.35 -1.83 -22.99
CA ASP A 60 9.77 -3.21 -22.82
C ASP A 60 9.79 -3.59 -21.32
N HIS A 61 10.33 -4.76 -20.99
CA HIS A 61 10.38 -5.31 -19.64
C HIS A 61 11.00 -4.36 -18.62
N LEU A 62 10.21 -3.92 -17.65
CA LEU A 62 10.60 -2.97 -16.59
C LEU A 62 10.94 -1.55 -17.08
N ASP A 63 10.72 -1.25 -18.36
CA ASP A 63 10.87 0.09 -18.91
C ASP A 63 9.59 0.91 -18.65
N ILE A 64 9.52 1.54 -17.48
CA ILE A 64 8.38 2.37 -17.08
C ILE A 64 8.79 3.83 -16.95
N SER A 65 8.00 4.73 -17.56
CA SER A 65 8.25 6.16 -17.49
C SER A 65 8.03 6.70 -16.06
N ARG A 66 8.75 7.77 -15.69
CA ARG A 66 8.53 8.45 -14.41
C ARG A 66 7.11 9.02 -14.27
N SER A 67 6.50 9.43 -15.38
CA SER A 67 5.10 9.86 -15.42
C SER A 67 4.16 8.72 -15.08
N ASP A 68 4.35 7.54 -15.67
CA ASP A 68 3.48 6.40 -15.41
C ASP A 68 3.64 5.87 -13.99
N MET A 69 4.86 5.86 -13.44
CA MET A 69 5.08 5.53 -12.02
C MET A 69 4.32 6.49 -11.10
N LYS A 70 4.36 7.80 -11.38
CA LYS A 70 3.61 8.80 -10.60
C LYS A 70 2.11 8.60 -10.69
N THR A 71 1.61 8.21 -11.86
CA THR A 71 0.17 8.00 -12.09
C THR A 71 -0.34 6.71 -11.46
N TYR A 72 0.40 5.61 -11.61
CA TYR A 72 -0.13 4.27 -11.33
C TYR A 72 0.46 3.59 -10.09
N ILE A 73 1.62 4.02 -9.60
CA ILE A 73 2.29 3.40 -8.44
C ILE A 73 2.17 4.28 -7.20
N VAL A 74 2.58 5.55 -7.32
CA VAL A 74 2.66 6.47 -6.17
C VAL A 74 1.35 6.58 -5.36
N PRO A 75 0.14 6.59 -5.96
CA PRO A 75 -1.10 6.66 -5.17
C PRO A 75 -1.29 5.52 -4.16
N TYR A 76 -0.65 4.37 -4.36
CA TYR A 76 -0.72 3.22 -3.46
C TYR A 76 0.38 3.22 -2.38
N LEU A 77 1.31 4.18 -2.43
CA LEU A 77 2.42 4.30 -1.48
C LEU A 77 2.25 5.48 -0.52
N THR A 78 1.23 6.32 -0.75
CA THR A 78 0.94 7.50 0.08
C THR A 78 -0.26 7.21 0.96
N ASP A 79 -0.10 7.39 2.27
CA ASP A 79 -1.24 7.39 3.17
C ASP A 79 -2.08 8.65 2.95
N GLU A 80 -3.40 8.56 3.08
CA GLU A 80 -4.31 9.72 3.12
C GLU A 80 -3.87 10.76 4.17
N ALA A 81 -3.22 10.31 5.25
CA ALA A 81 -2.64 11.17 6.29
C ALA A 81 -1.46 12.04 5.80
N SER A 82 -0.80 11.68 4.70
CA SER A 82 0.31 12.44 4.11
C SER A 82 -0.15 13.61 3.25
N ILE A 83 -1.43 13.61 2.85
CA ILE A 83 -2.04 14.62 1.99
C ILE A 83 -2.54 15.82 2.81
N VAL A 84 -2.79 15.62 4.11
CA VAL A 84 -3.09 16.72 5.04
C VAL A 84 -1.80 17.48 5.35
N PRO A 85 -1.71 18.79 5.06
CA PRO A 85 -0.56 19.59 5.49
C PRO A 85 -0.48 19.50 7.01
N ARG A 86 0.58 18.86 7.53
CA ARG A 86 0.86 18.90 8.97
C ARG A 86 0.93 20.37 9.38
N PRO A 87 0.09 20.84 10.31
CA PRO A 87 0.21 22.20 10.79
C PRO A 87 1.62 22.34 11.36
N LYS A 88 2.34 23.40 10.95
CA LYS A 88 3.65 23.73 11.54
C LYS A 88 3.43 23.90 13.03
N LEU A 89 3.86 22.91 13.81
CA LEU A 89 3.79 22.95 15.26
C LEU A 89 4.65 24.14 15.71
N LYS A 90 4.01 25.26 16.04
CA LYS A 90 4.70 26.33 16.75
C LYS A 90 5.01 25.77 18.14
N HIS A 91 6.28 25.66 18.45
CA HIS A 91 6.75 25.33 19.79
C HIS A 91 6.35 26.47 20.73
N SER A 92 5.11 26.43 21.23
CA SER A 92 4.66 27.23 22.36
C SER A 92 4.78 26.33 23.58
N SER A 93 5.80 26.60 24.39
CA SER A 93 6.12 25.94 25.65
C SER A 93 5.06 26.14 26.75
N GLY A 94 3.79 26.36 26.42
CA GLY A 94 2.77 26.84 27.36
C GLY A 94 1.51 25.99 27.52
N TRP A 95 1.35 24.87 26.80
CA TRP A 95 0.07 24.12 26.77
C TRP A 95 0.17 22.70 27.33
N ILE A 96 1.37 22.21 27.63
CA ILE A 96 1.57 20.88 28.24
C ILE A 96 1.40 20.95 29.77
N SER A 97 1.48 22.12 30.41
CA SER A 97 1.34 22.21 31.87
C SER A 97 -0.09 21.94 32.37
N SER A 98 -1.12 22.37 31.64
CA SER A 98 -2.51 22.36 32.12
C SER A 98 -3.24 21.02 31.95
N ILE A 99 -2.85 20.19 30.98
CA ILE A 99 -3.44 18.85 30.80
C ILE A 99 -2.88 17.86 31.83
N TRP A 100 -1.59 17.98 32.15
CA TRP A 100 -0.93 17.13 33.14
C TRP A 100 -1.36 17.46 34.57
N SER A 101 -1.60 18.73 34.92
CA SER A 101 -2.13 19.10 36.24
C SER A 101 -3.50 18.48 36.50
N SER A 102 -4.37 18.41 35.49
CA SER A 102 -5.71 17.82 35.64
C SER A 102 -5.70 16.30 35.80
N LEU A 103 -4.70 15.62 35.21
CA LEU A 103 -4.53 14.16 35.34
C LEU A 103 -3.87 13.77 36.67
N ALA A 104 -2.92 14.58 37.17
CA ALA A 104 -2.27 14.33 38.46
C ALA A 104 -3.25 14.45 39.65
N GLU A 105 -4.16 15.45 39.61
CA GLU A 105 -5.24 15.57 40.62
C GLU A 105 -6.20 14.38 40.60
N MET A 106 -6.48 13.82 39.42
CA MET A 106 -7.43 12.72 39.27
C MET A 106 -6.90 11.38 39.81
N PHE A 107 -5.58 11.19 39.83
CA PHE A 107 -4.94 9.95 40.29
C PHE A 107 -4.25 10.07 41.65
N GLY A 108 -4.30 11.24 42.31
CA GLY A 108 -3.84 11.41 43.69
C GLY A 108 -2.39 11.03 43.93
N LEU A 109 -1.51 11.23 42.94
CA LEU A 109 -0.08 10.93 43.05
C LEU A 109 0.67 12.12 43.63
N ASN A 110 0.58 12.33 44.94
CA ASN A 110 1.49 13.18 45.70
C ASN A 110 2.14 12.33 46.80
N GLU A 111 3.48 12.44 46.90
CA GLU A 111 4.36 11.93 47.99
C GLU A 111 4.60 10.40 47.92
N ASP A 112 5.80 9.81 47.87
CA ASP A 112 7.18 10.23 48.16
C ASP A 112 8.16 9.30 47.42
N LEU A 113 9.23 9.83 46.82
CA LEU A 113 10.40 9.03 46.44
C LEU A 113 11.67 9.89 46.46
N GLU A 114 11.98 10.41 47.64
CA GLU A 114 13.37 10.56 48.06
C GLU A 114 13.74 9.32 48.90
N VAL A 115 15.03 8.94 48.88
CA VAL A 115 15.63 7.74 49.50
C VAL A 115 15.64 6.49 48.62
N LEU A 116 16.39 6.57 47.50
CA LEU A 116 17.54 5.67 47.30
C LEU A 116 18.69 6.51 46.73
N SER A 117 19.32 7.24 47.64
CA SER A 117 20.66 7.81 47.46
C SER A 117 21.68 6.70 47.71
N ASN A 118 22.67 6.63 46.82
CA ASN A 118 23.98 6.00 46.97
C ASN A 118 24.02 4.46 46.93
N ASP A 119 24.52 3.90 45.83
CA ASP A 119 25.77 3.12 45.81
C ASP A 119 26.12 2.64 44.38
N ILE A 120 27.31 3.07 43.93
CA ILE A 120 28.15 2.63 42.77
C ILE A 120 27.70 3.04 41.36
#